data_AF-A0A7W7WY47-F1
#
_entry.id   AF-A0A7W7WY47-F1
#
_cell.length_a   1.000
_cell.length_b   1.000
_cell.length_c   1.000
_cell.angle_alpha   90.00
_cell.angle_beta   90.00
_cell.angle_gamma   90.00
#
_symmetry.space_group_name_H-M   'P 1'
#
loop_
_entity.id
_entity.type
_entity.pdbx_description
1 polymer ?
#
loop_
_entity_poly.entity_id
_entity_poly.type
_entity_poly.pdbx_seq_one_letter_code
_entity_poly.pdbx_strand_id
1 'polypeptide(L)'
;MTGTTTTVGTEHDYREAARDVMRHDGPCHLDLRSAIARTYLDLADVVAYAEKVECGERERFTADVSAACGHLSAALSAENGEGWREREAATVFVRLAVTAPRLRRRAVDRS
;
A
#
# COMPACT_ATOMS: atom_id res chain seq x y z
N MET A 1 -19.20 -13.10 17.26
CA MET A 1 -18.73 -12.09 16.28
C MET A 1 -17.25 -11.90 16.50
N THR A 2 -16.41 -12.68 15.83
CA THR A 2 -14.95 -12.49 15.83
C THR A 2 -14.64 -11.43 14.79
N GLY A 3 -14.46 -10.18 15.24
CA GLY A 3 -13.87 -9.15 14.39
C GLY A 3 -12.48 -9.59 14.03
N THR A 4 -12.26 -9.99 12.77
CA THR A 4 -10.92 -10.14 12.22
C THR A 4 -10.32 -8.74 12.22
N THR A 5 -9.53 -8.44 13.25
CA THR A 5 -8.67 -7.26 13.26
C THR A 5 -7.67 -7.46 12.12
N THR A 6 -8.00 -6.97 10.92
CA THR A 6 -7.09 -6.95 9.79
C THR A 6 -5.90 -6.10 10.20
N THR A 7 -4.85 -6.77 10.68
CA THR A 7 -3.63 -6.12 11.12
C THR A 7 -2.90 -5.72 9.85
N VAL A 8 -2.62 -4.42 9.70
CA VAL A 8 -1.77 -3.93 8.63
C VAL A 8 -0.42 -4.64 8.75
N GLY A 9 0.15 -5.06 7.62
CA GLY A 9 1.49 -5.67 7.61
C GLY A 9 2.52 -4.71 8.23
N THR A 10 3.67 -5.22 8.64
CA THR A 10 4.77 -4.39 9.13
C THR A 10 5.58 -3.82 7.97
N GLU A 11 6.43 -2.82 8.24
CA GLU A 11 7.42 -2.33 7.26
C GLU A 11 8.25 -3.48 6.67
N HIS A 12 8.68 -4.42 7.52
CA HIS A 12 9.46 -5.57 7.10
C HIS A 12 8.69 -6.46 6.11
N ASP A 13 7.41 -6.75 6.40
CA ASP A 13 6.57 -7.58 5.54
C ASP A 13 6.44 -6.99 4.12
N TYR A 14 6.30 -5.68 4.01
CA TYR A 14 6.21 -5.00 2.71
C TYR A 14 7.55 -4.99 1.95
N ARG A 15 8.68 -4.88 2.65
CA ARG A 15 10.01 -5.02 2.03
C ARG A 15 10.26 -6.44 1.52
N GLU A 16 9.84 -7.47 2.27
CA GLU A 16 9.92 -8.86 1.80
C GLU A 16 8.97 -9.08 0.61
N ALA A 17 7.74 -8.59 0.66
CA ALA A 17 6.80 -8.67 -0.47
C ALA A 17 7.39 -8.04 -1.75
N ALA A 18 8.07 -6.89 -1.65
CA ALA A 18 8.75 -6.29 -2.79
C ALA A 18 9.83 -7.21 -3.40
N ARG A 19 10.57 -7.97 -2.58
CA ARG A 19 11.55 -8.95 -3.06
C ARG A 19 10.89 -10.16 -3.70
N ASP A 20 9.80 -10.64 -3.12
CA ASP A 20 9.07 -11.79 -3.61
C ASP A 20 8.41 -11.50 -4.96
N VAL A 21 7.90 -10.29 -5.16
CA VAL A 21 7.41 -9.82 -6.48
C VAL A 21 8.50 -9.90 -7.54
N MET A 22 9.75 -9.56 -7.22
CA MET A 22 10.85 -9.64 -8.18
C MET A 22 11.25 -11.09 -8.51
N ARG A 23 10.92 -12.05 -7.63
CA ARG A 23 11.11 -13.49 -7.84
C ARG A 23 9.86 -14.18 -8.39
N HIS A 24 8.78 -13.44 -8.62
CA HIS A 24 7.49 -14.01 -8.99
C HIS A 24 7.50 -14.47 -10.45
N ASP A 25 7.42 -15.77 -10.71
CA ASP A 25 7.42 -16.36 -12.06
C ASP A 25 6.03 -16.38 -12.74
N GLY A 26 5.12 -15.51 -12.31
CA GLY A 26 3.76 -15.42 -12.87
C GLY A 26 3.68 -14.69 -14.22
N PRO A 27 2.45 -14.50 -14.74
CA PRO A 27 2.19 -13.97 -16.09
C PRO A 27 2.58 -12.49 -16.25
N CYS A 28 2.87 -11.80 -15.15
CA CYS A 28 3.20 -10.38 -15.11
C CYS A 28 4.58 -10.06 -15.71
N HIS A 29 4.63 -9.19 -16.73
CA HIS A 29 5.88 -8.73 -17.35
C HIS A 29 6.81 -8.04 -16.34
N LEU A 30 8.13 -8.12 -16.58
CA LEU A 30 9.16 -7.61 -15.66
C LEU A 30 9.00 -6.12 -15.31
N ASP A 31 8.56 -5.28 -16.25
CA ASP A 31 8.34 -3.85 -16.01
C ASP A 31 7.22 -3.60 -15.00
N LEU A 32 6.12 -4.35 -15.14
CA LEU A 32 5.00 -4.27 -14.22
C LEU A 32 5.39 -4.85 -12.84
N ARG A 33 6.10 -5.99 -12.79
CA ARG A 33 6.65 -6.52 -11.52
C ARG A 33 7.54 -5.50 -10.82
N SER A 34 8.42 -4.84 -11.56
CA SER A 34 9.29 -3.80 -11.01
C SER A 34 8.50 -2.60 -10.49
N ALA A 35 7.43 -2.20 -11.17
CA ALA A 35 6.54 -1.13 -10.72
C ALA A 35 5.76 -1.52 -9.45
N ILE A 36 5.27 -2.76 -9.37
CA ILE A 36 4.57 -3.31 -8.20
C ILE A 36 5.52 -3.40 -7.00
N ALA A 37 6.73 -3.93 -7.19
CA ALA A 37 7.75 -4.03 -6.15
C ALA A 37 8.09 -2.65 -5.56
N ARG A 38 8.23 -1.62 -6.41
CA ARG A 38 8.43 -0.24 -5.95
C ARG A 38 7.26 0.27 -5.12
N THR A 39 6.01 -0.02 -5.52
CA THR A 39 4.84 0.39 -4.74
C THR A 39 4.75 -0.36 -3.39
N TYR A 40 5.24 -1.59 -3.29
CA TYR A 40 5.41 -2.25 -1.98
C TYR A 40 6.48 -1.56 -1.10
N LEU A 41 7.58 -1.06 -1.68
CA LEU A 41 8.54 -0.26 -0.92
C LEU A 41 7.93 1.07 -0.45
N ASP A 42 7.10 1.71 -1.28
CA ASP A 42 6.35 2.90 -0.86
C ASP A 42 5.43 2.58 0.32
N LEU A 43 4.74 1.41 0.30
CA LEU A 43 3.93 0.95 1.44
C LEU A 43 4.75 0.71 2.70
N ALA A 44 5.95 0.12 2.57
CA ALA A 44 6.85 -0.05 3.70
C ALA A 44 7.16 1.29 4.37
N ASP A 45 7.50 2.30 3.57
CA ASP A 45 7.74 3.66 4.06
C ASP A 45 6.48 4.23 4.72
N VAL A 46 5.29 4.07 4.12
CA VAL A 46 4.01 4.54 4.69
C VAL A 46 3.73 3.92 6.05
N VAL A 47 3.89 2.61 6.18
CA VAL A 47 3.62 1.88 7.41
C VAL A 47 4.68 2.15 8.48
N ALA A 48 5.92 2.43 8.11
CA ALA A 48 6.93 2.93 9.06
C ALA A 48 6.50 4.24 9.75
N TYR A 49 5.62 5.03 9.12
CA TYR A 49 5.02 6.23 9.73
C TYR A 49 3.69 5.97 10.46
N ALA A 50 3.21 4.73 10.54
CA ALA A 50 1.89 4.40 11.10
C ALA A 50 1.73 4.82 12.57
N GLU A 51 2.82 4.81 13.36
CA GLU A 51 2.81 5.28 14.75
C GLU A 51 2.41 6.76 14.90
N LYS A 52 2.61 7.55 13.84
CA LYS A 52 2.32 9.00 13.79
C LYS A 52 0.88 9.29 13.34
N VAL A 53 0.10 8.25 13.01
CA VAL A 53 -1.30 8.37 12.63
C VAL A 53 -2.17 8.56 13.88
N GLU A 54 -2.96 9.64 13.87
CA GLU A 54 -3.91 9.96 14.94
C GLU A 54 -4.93 8.82 15.12
N CYS A 55 -5.34 8.54 16.37
CA CYS A 55 -6.23 7.42 16.69
C CYS A 55 -7.51 7.40 15.83
N GLY A 56 -8.12 8.57 15.59
CA GLY A 56 -9.34 8.71 14.78
C GLY A 56 -9.16 8.47 13.27
N GLU A 57 -7.93 8.35 12.78
CA GLU A 57 -7.62 8.11 11.36
C GLU A 57 -7.05 6.71 11.10
N ARG A 58 -6.75 5.94 12.15
CA ARG A 58 -6.12 4.61 12.04
C ARG A 58 -6.96 3.61 11.27
N GLU A 59 -8.29 3.64 11.42
CA GLU A 59 -9.19 2.76 10.68
C GLU A 59 -9.17 3.06 9.18
N ARG A 60 -9.23 4.35 8.81
CA ARG A 60 -9.12 4.77 7.41
C ARG A 60 -7.75 4.44 6.83
N PHE A 61 -6.67 4.74 7.56
CA PHE A 61 -5.30 4.39 7.18
C PHE A 61 -5.16 2.88 6.91
N THR A 62 -5.66 2.06 7.83
CA THR A 62 -5.67 0.60 7.69
C THR A 62 -6.45 0.14 6.46
N ALA A 63 -7.63 0.73 6.22
CA ALA A 63 -8.44 0.43 5.05
C ALA A 63 -7.75 0.81 3.74
N ASP A 64 -7.11 1.98 3.68
CA ASP A 64 -6.39 2.46 2.48
C ASP A 64 -5.16 1.58 2.19
N VAL A 65 -4.37 1.22 3.22
CA VAL A 65 -3.25 0.28 3.06
C VAL A 65 -3.75 -1.09 2.61
N SER A 66 -4.82 -1.60 3.21
CA SER A 66 -5.41 -2.89 2.82
C SER A 66 -5.91 -2.87 1.37
N ALA A 67 -6.53 -1.78 0.92
CA ALA A 67 -6.98 -1.61 -0.46
C ALA A 67 -5.80 -1.59 -1.43
N ALA A 68 -4.73 -0.86 -1.09
CA ALA A 68 -3.50 -0.86 -1.89
C ALA A 68 -2.94 -2.27 -2.07
N CYS A 69 -2.85 -3.06 -0.99
CA CYS A 69 -2.41 -4.46 -1.06
C CYS A 69 -3.31 -5.31 -1.97
N GLY A 70 -4.63 -5.16 -1.86
CA GLY A 70 -5.58 -5.88 -2.71
C GLY A 70 -5.37 -5.61 -4.20
N HIS A 71 -5.21 -4.34 -4.56
CA HIS A 71 -4.93 -3.93 -5.94
C HIS A 71 -3.55 -4.40 -6.43
N LEU A 72 -2.51 -4.41 -5.59
CA LEU A 72 -1.20 -4.97 -5.99
C LEU A 72 -1.27 -6.47 -6.25
N SER A 73 -2.00 -7.22 -5.43
CA SER A 73 -2.24 -8.66 -5.64
C SER A 73 -3.02 -8.92 -6.92
N ALA A 74 -4.03 -8.10 -7.23
CA ALA A 74 -4.77 -8.18 -8.49
C ALA A 74 -3.85 -7.84 -9.68
N ALA A 75 -2.97 -6.84 -9.54
CA ALA A 75 -2.02 -6.45 -10.57
C ALA A 75 -1.02 -7.57 -10.92
N LEU A 76 -0.57 -8.35 -9.93
CA LEU A 76 0.32 -9.50 -10.14
C LEU A 76 -0.37 -10.66 -10.85
N SER A 77 -1.67 -10.85 -10.58
CA SER A 77 -2.47 -11.95 -11.13
C SER A 77 -3.04 -11.65 -12.53
N ALA A 78 -2.94 -10.40 -12.99
CA ALA A 78 -3.52 -9.99 -14.27
C ALA A 78 -2.74 -10.58 -15.45
N GLU A 79 -3.46 -11.19 -16.40
CA GLU A 79 -2.89 -11.80 -17.61
C GLU A 79 -2.83 -10.82 -18.79
N ASN A 80 -3.38 -9.61 -18.64
CA ASN A 80 -3.47 -8.59 -19.68
C ASN A 80 -3.13 -7.19 -19.13
N GLY A 81 -3.34 -6.13 -19.93
CA GLY A 81 -3.05 -4.75 -19.54
C GLY A 81 -3.80 -4.22 -18.30
N GLU A 82 -4.74 -4.98 -17.72
CA GLU A 82 -5.42 -4.66 -16.46
C GLU A 82 -4.44 -4.52 -15.29
N GLY A 83 -3.31 -5.24 -15.30
CA GLY A 83 -2.34 -5.17 -14.22
C GLY A 83 -1.77 -3.76 -13.99
N TRP A 84 -1.64 -2.96 -15.05
CA TRP A 84 -1.25 -1.56 -14.93
C TRP A 84 -2.34 -0.69 -14.29
N ARG A 85 -3.62 -0.95 -14.59
CA ARG A 85 -4.73 -0.20 -13.98
C ARG A 85 -4.84 -0.50 -12.50
N GLU A 86 -4.73 -1.78 -12.13
CA GLU A 86 -4.71 -2.21 -10.74
C GLU A 86 -3.53 -1.59 -9.98
N ARG A 87 -2.34 -1.56 -10.60
CA ARG A 87 -1.19 -0.87 -10.01
C ARG A 87 -1.41 0.64 -9.82
N GLU A 88 -2.04 1.32 -10.77
CA GLU A 88 -2.38 2.74 -10.63
C GLU A 88 -3.40 2.97 -9.51
N ALA A 89 -4.42 2.10 -9.39
CA ALA A 89 -5.37 2.14 -8.28
C ALA A 89 -4.67 1.97 -6.93
N ALA A 90 -3.74 1.00 -6.81
CA ALA A 90 -2.94 0.83 -5.61
C ALA A 90 -2.15 2.12 -5.26
N THR A 91 -1.56 2.77 -6.26
CA THR A 91 -0.80 4.01 -6.07
C THR A 91 -1.67 5.14 -5.52
N VAL A 92 -2.94 5.23 -5.91
CA VAL A 92 -3.90 6.19 -5.35
C VAL A 92 -4.11 5.92 -3.86
N PHE A 93 -4.37 4.67 -3.46
CA PHE A 93 -4.59 4.33 -2.06
C PHE A 93 -3.34 4.54 -1.18
N VAL A 94 -2.14 4.22 -1.69
CA VAL A 94 -0.88 4.57 -1.03
C VAL A 94 -0.81 6.08 -0.74
N ARG A 95 -1.15 6.91 -1.73
CA ARG A 95 -1.17 8.36 -1.55
C ARG A 95 -2.22 8.82 -0.55
N LEU A 96 -3.41 8.21 -0.52
CA LEU A 96 -4.43 8.53 0.47
C LEU A 96 -3.94 8.22 1.90
N ALA A 97 -3.32 7.06 2.09
CA ALA A 97 -2.71 6.67 3.38
C ALA A 97 -1.59 7.63 3.83
N VAL A 98 -0.81 8.20 2.90
CA VAL A 98 0.21 9.23 3.16
C VAL A 98 -0.39 10.60 3.51
N THR A 99 -1.50 10.95 2.86
CA THR A 99 -2.03 12.31 2.86
C THR A 99 -2.80 12.62 4.15
N ALA A 100 -3.47 11.62 4.74
CA ALA A 100 -4.14 11.77 6.03
C ALA A 100 -3.18 12.32 7.13
N PRO A 101 -1.99 11.74 7.36
CA PRO A 101 -1.02 12.27 8.33
C PRO A 101 -0.40 13.63 7.97
N ARG A 102 -0.19 13.92 6.68
CA ARG A 102 0.58 15.09 6.22
C ARG A 102 -0.25 16.37 6.10
N LEU A 103 -1.55 16.28 5.81
CA LEU A 103 -2.40 17.47 5.67
C LEU A 103 -2.70 18.15 7.02
N ARG A 104 -2.79 17.39 8.12
CA ARG A 104 -3.16 17.96 9.42
C ARG A 104 -2.04 18.70 10.14
N ARG A 105 -0.77 18.29 9.99
CA ARG A 105 0.37 19.08 10.51
C ARG A 105 0.34 20.52 10.02
N ARG A 106 -0.03 20.74 8.75
CA ARG A 106 -0.17 22.09 8.18
C ARG A 106 -1.38 22.87 8.68
N ALA A 107 -2.43 22.20 9.17
CA ALA A 107 -3.62 22.86 9.73
C ALA A 107 -3.39 23.27 11.20
N VAL A 108 -2.70 22.43 11.97
CA VAL A 108 -2.33 22.70 13.37
C VAL A 108 -1.28 23.81 13.48
N ASP A 109 -0.26 23.85 12.60
CA ASP A 109 0.75 24.92 12.62
C ASP A 109 0.22 26.31 12.20
N ARG A 110 -1.04 26.43 11.78
CA ARG A 110 -1.68 27.70 11.39
C ARG A 110 -2.85 28.13 12.28
N SER A 111 -3.16 27.36 13.34
CA SER A 111 -4.23 27.67 14.29
C SER A 111 -3.65 28.14 15.61
#